data_AF-A0A3R7AUC7-F1
#
_entry.id   AF-A0A3R7AUC7-F1
#
_cell.length_a   1.000
_cell.length_b   1.000
_cell.length_c   1.000
_cell.angle_alpha   90.00
_cell.angle_beta   90.00
_cell.angle_gamma   90.00
#
_symmetry.space_group_name_H-M   'P 1'
#
loop_
_entity.id
_entity.type
_entity.pdbx_description
1 polymer ?
#
loop_
_entity_poly.entity_id
_entity_poly.type
_entity_poly.pdbx_seq_one_letter_code
_entity_poly.pdbx_strand_id
1 'polypeptide(L)'
;MSSREGHIEHQYTSGELKASMSSNGGASTYEVDDKTLSRRRYFREKQREYRRKIYADGATIKAQCVYLQSILVGLQTARPLSVTPREASDGPLSWHSIAKVFKSEAHRVLTDRQSLVTQTQEFESLMKAMQRFVMLNIPNATLAANPTARNLGKEWLTQQMYHNMHEPLALLPAVSCDDDFFDIDVQTSNDGDPFTRTERAQFTWPGMVQMFRHMIESTMQAVTFYNPLEVASA
;
A
#
# COMPACT_ATOMS: atom_id res chain seq x y z
N MET A 1 10.81 34.21 -6.20
CA MET A 1 10.46 33.29 -5.09
C MET A 1 8.94 33.24 -5.00
N SER A 2 8.29 32.55 -5.94
CA SER A 2 7.72 31.20 -5.77
C SER A 2 6.81 31.09 -4.53
N SER A 3 5.52 31.40 -4.71
CA SER A 3 4.46 31.03 -3.78
C SER A 3 3.40 30.25 -4.55
N ARG A 4 3.34 28.96 -4.22
CA ARG A 4 2.43 27.94 -4.73
C ARG A 4 0.97 28.41 -4.62
N GLU A 5 0.33 28.64 -5.77
CA GLU A 5 -1.13 28.66 -5.87
C GLU A 5 -1.67 27.26 -5.60
N GLY A 6 -2.50 27.15 -4.56
CA GLY A 6 -3.25 25.94 -4.25
C GLY A 6 -4.29 25.69 -5.34
N HIS A 7 -3.91 24.89 -6.33
CA HIS A 7 -4.80 24.33 -7.34
C HIS A 7 -5.72 23.30 -6.67
N ILE A 8 -6.92 23.71 -6.24
CA ILE A 8 -7.99 22.79 -5.85
C ILE A 8 -8.77 22.46 -7.11
N GLU A 9 -8.28 21.43 -7.81
CA GLU A 9 -8.94 20.82 -8.96
C GLU A 9 -10.11 19.97 -8.44
N HIS A 10 -11.33 20.54 -8.40
CA HIS A 10 -12.53 19.70 -8.30
C HIS A 10 -12.91 19.25 -9.70
N GLN A 11 -12.31 18.13 -10.10
CA GLN A 11 -12.72 17.33 -11.26
C GLN A 11 -14.19 16.93 -11.07
N TYR A 12 -15.11 17.60 -11.76
CA TYR A 12 -16.43 17.07 -12.01
C TYR A 12 -16.34 16.14 -13.23
N THR A 13 -16.45 14.85 -12.95
CA THR A 13 -16.56 13.73 -13.88
C THR A 13 -17.56 14.02 -15.00
N SER A 14 -17.03 14.40 -16.18
CA SER A 14 -17.77 14.46 -17.44
C SER A 14 -17.84 13.07 -18.08
N GLY A 15 -18.37 12.11 -17.34
CA GLY A 15 -18.39 10.71 -17.74
C GLY A 15 -19.61 10.01 -17.18
N GLU A 16 -20.78 10.28 -17.76
CA GLU A 16 -21.89 9.32 -17.88
C GLU A 16 -22.99 9.93 -18.74
N LEU A 17 -23.69 9.07 -19.48
CA LEU A 17 -24.67 9.35 -20.55
C LEU A 17 -24.12 9.36 -21.98
N LYS A 18 -23.45 8.26 -22.35
CA LYS A 18 -23.44 7.74 -23.73
C LYS A 18 -24.16 6.39 -23.76
N ALA A 19 -25.48 6.43 -23.95
CA ALA A 19 -26.43 5.39 -24.38
C ALA A 19 -27.83 5.95 -24.03
N SER A 20 -28.85 6.06 -24.90
CA SER A 20 -29.23 5.23 -26.03
C SER A 20 -30.05 6.09 -27.01
N MET A 21 -29.84 5.93 -28.32
CA MET A 21 -30.83 6.34 -29.31
C MET A 21 -31.87 5.22 -29.44
N SER A 22 -33.16 5.55 -29.27
CA SER A 22 -34.24 4.81 -29.91
C SER A 22 -35.44 5.72 -30.18
N SER A 23 -36.06 5.46 -31.33
CA SER A 23 -36.93 6.30 -32.14
C SER A 23 -38.25 6.73 -31.49
N ASN A 24 -38.63 8.01 -31.64
CA ASN A 24 -39.98 8.40 -32.07
C ASN A 24 -40.02 9.85 -32.59
N GLY A 25 -40.69 10.04 -33.73
CA GLY A 25 -40.55 11.20 -34.62
C GLY A 25 -41.30 12.47 -34.21
N GLY A 26 -40.75 13.61 -34.68
CA GLY A 26 -41.50 14.78 -35.13
C GLY A 26 -41.90 15.84 -34.10
N ALA A 27 -42.46 15.46 -32.95
CA ALA A 27 -43.03 16.43 -31.99
C ALA A 27 -42.11 16.77 -30.80
N SER A 28 -40.97 16.09 -30.67
CA SER A 28 -40.14 16.08 -29.45
C SER A 28 -38.88 16.95 -29.54
N THR A 29 -38.43 17.33 -30.74
CA THR A 29 -37.16 18.03 -30.95
C THR A 29 -37.15 19.46 -30.39
N TYR A 30 -38.25 20.21 -30.53
CA TYR A 30 -38.35 21.57 -30.00
C TYR A 30 -38.44 21.62 -28.47
N GLU A 31 -39.14 20.67 -27.84
CA GLU A 31 -39.21 20.58 -26.37
C GLU A 31 -37.90 20.12 -25.72
N VAL A 32 -37.17 19.20 -26.37
CA VAL A 32 -35.87 18.73 -25.87
C VAL A 32 -34.81 19.84 -25.95
N ASP A 33 -34.85 20.67 -26.99
CA ASP A 33 -33.94 21.81 -27.12
C ASP A 33 -34.24 22.89 -26.06
N ASP A 34 -35.51 23.22 -25.82
CA ASP A 34 -35.89 24.19 -24.79
C ASP A 34 -35.54 23.73 -23.35
N LYS A 35 -35.71 22.44 -23.06
CA LYS A 35 -35.24 21.82 -21.80
C LYS A 35 -33.71 21.91 -21.67
N THR A 36 -32.98 21.78 -22.77
CA THR A 36 -31.51 21.88 -22.79
C THR A 36 -31.04 23.32 -22.59
N LEU A 37 -31.69 24.30 -23.22
CA LEU A 37 -31.42 25.73 -23.03
C LEU A 37 -31.75 26.18 -21.62
N SER A 38 -32.88 25.73 -21.06
CA SER A 38 -33.29 25.98 -19.68
C SER A 38 -32.28 25.42 -18.67
N ARG A 39 -31.81 24.18 -18.88
CA ARG A 39 -30.77 23.55 -18.05
C ARG A 39 -29.44 24.31 -18.11
N ARG A 40 -29.01 24.76 -19.30
CA ARG A 40 -27.80 25.59 -19.46
C ARG A 40 -27.93 26.94 -18.75
N ARG A 41 -29.10 27.59 -18.83
CA ARG A 41 -29.39 28.85 -18.14
C ARG A 41 -29.33 28.66 -16.62
N TYR A 42 -29.92 27.58 -16.11
CA TYR A 42 -29.88 27.22 -14.70
C TYR A 42 -28.44 27.04 -14.18
N PHE A 43 -27.60 26.24 -14.86
CA PHE A 43 -26.22 26.04 -14.43
C PHE A 43 -25.40 27.33 -14.46
N ARG A 44 -25.60 28.18 -15.49
CA ARG A 44 -24.96 29.50 -15.57
C ARG A 44 -25.37 30.40 -14.40
N GLU A 45 -26.66 30.43 -14.04
CA GLU A 45 -27.13 31.22 -12.90
C GLU A 45 -26.60 30.66 -11.58
N LYS A 46 -26.65 29.34 -11.39
CA LYS A 46 -26.13 28.68 -10.19
C LYS A 46 -24.64 28.99 -9.96
N GLN A 47 -23.84 28.98 -11.03
CA GLN A 47 -22.42 29.30 -10.96
C GLN A 47 -22.16 30.80 -10.81
N ARG A 48 -23.07 31.67 -11.27
CA ARG A 48 -23.02 33.11 -11.00
C ARG A 48 -23.33 33.40 -9.53
N GLU A 49 -24.38 32.79 -8.99
CA GLU A 49 -24.78 32.93 -7.59
C GLU A 49 -23.68 32.44 -6.64
N TYR A 50 -23.10 31.27 -6.95
CA TYR A 50 -21.97 30.73 -6.19
C TYR A 50 -20.79 31.71 -6.14
N ARG A 51 -20.42 32.30 -7.30
CA ARG A 51 -19.37 33.32 -7.36
C ARG A 51 -19.75 34.58 -6.57
N ARG A 52 -20.99 35.07 -6.69
CA ARG A 52 -21.46 36.23 -5.89
C ARG A 52 -21.33 35.96 -4.40
N LYS A 53 -21.72 34.76 -3.94
CA LYS A 53 -21.60 34.37 -2.53
C LYS A 53 -20.14 34.42 -2.06
N ILE A 54 -19.21 33.83 -2.81
CA ILE A 54 -17.78 33.86 -2.47
C ILE A 54 -17.27 35.30 -2.36
N TYR A 55 -17.62 36.17 -3.31
CA TYR A 55 -17.18 37.56 -3.28
C TYR A 55 -17.82 38.34 -2.12
N ALA A 56 -19.08 38.08 -1.80
CA ALA A 56 -19.76 38.70 -0.66
C ALA A 56 -19.16 38.25 0.68
N ASP A 57 -18.88 36.96 0.84
CA ASP A 57 -18.23 36.40 2.04
C ASP A 57 -16.81 37.00 2.18
N GLY A 58 -16.05 37.05 1.08
CA GLY A 58 -14.74 37.68 1.06
C GLY A 58 -14.76 39.18 1.38
N ALA A 59 -15.76 39.91 0.90
CA ALA A 59 -15.96 41.33 1.22
C ALA A 59 -16.30 41.53 2.70
N THR A 60 -17.14 40.67 3.26
CA THR A 60 -17.50 40.67 4.69
C THR A 60 -16.27 40.46 5.56
N ILE A 61 -15.47 39.44 5.27
CA ILE A 61 -14.23 39.14 6.00
C ILE A 61 -13.24 40.31 5.90
N LYS A 62 -13.08 40.88 4.70
CA LYS A 62 -12.19 42.03 4.49
C LYS A 62 -12.66 43.25 5.30
N ALA A 63 -13.97 43.51 5.35
CA ALA A 63 -14.52 44.59 6.16
C ALA A 63 -14.28 44.35 7.66
N GLN A 64 -14.44 43.11 8.14
CA GLN A 64 -14.11 42.75 9.53
C GLN A 64 -12.62 42.96 9.84
N CYS A 65 -11.71 42.61 8.92
CA CYS A 65 -10.29 42.87 9.10
C CYS A 65 -9.98 44.36 9.23
N VAL A 66 -10.59 45.21 8.38
CA VAL A 66 -10.43 46.67 8.46
C VAL A 66 -10.98 47.22 9.77
N TYR A 67 -12.14 46.73 10.23
CA TYR A 67 -12.74 47.12 11.50
C TYR A 67 -11.87 46.71 12.70
N LEU A 68 -11.35 45.48 12.72
CA LEU A 68 -10.46 45.03 13.78
C LEU A 68 -9.15 45.81 13.78
N GLN A 69 -8.61 46.15 12.60
CA GLN A 69 -7.45 47.02 12.47
C GLN A 69 -7.72 48.43 13.01
N SER A 70 -8.90 49.01 12.75
CA SER A 70 -9.23 50.34 13.28
C SER A 70 -9.38 50.32 14.81
N ILE A 71 -9.94 49.25 15.38
CA ILE A 71 -9.96 49.05 16.84
C ILE A 71 -8.53 48.96 17.39
N LEU A 72 -7.66 48.17 16.75
CA LEU A 72 -6.26 48.05 17.18
C LEU A 72 -5.52 49.39 17.13
N VAL A 73 -5.70 50.16 16.05
CA VAL A 73 -5.15 51.51 15.93
C VAL A 73 -5.71 52.42 17.03
N GLY A 74 -7.02 52.40 17.26
CA GLY A 74 -7.67 53.18 18.33
C GLY A 74 -7.15 52.83 19.73
N LEU A 75 -6.90 51.54 20.00
CA LEU A 75 -6.31 51.09 21.26
C LEU A 75 -4.83 51.48 21.40
N GLN A 76 -4.09 51.50 20.29
CA GLN A 76 -2.69 51.94 20.26
C GLN A 76 -2.56 53.46 20.40
N THR A 77 -3.47 54.25 19.83
CA THR A 77 -3.47 55.71 19.95
C THR A 77 -4.05 56.20 21.28
N ALA A 78 -5.00 55.46 21.86
CA ALA A 78 -5.50 55.71 23.21
C ALA A 78 -4.53 55.28 24.32
N ARG A 79 -3.40 54.64 23.98
CA ARG A 79 -2.33 54.30 24.92
C ARG A 79 -1.65 55.58 25.41
N PRO A 80 -1.73 55.95 26.70
CA PRO A 80 -1.04 57.13 27.20
C PRO A 80 0.48 56.97 27.05
N LEU A 81 1.16 58.02 26.57
CA LEU A 81 2.62 58.06 26.38
C LEU A 81 3.44 58.04 27.70
N SER A 82 2.80 57.84 28.86
CA SER A 82 3.42 57.96 30.18
C SER A 82 3.14 56.76 31.09
N VAL A 83 3.15 55.55 30.54
CA VAL A 83 3.28 54.35 31.36
C VAL A 83 4.51 53.64 30.84
N THR A 84 5.62 53.84 31.56
CA THR A 84 6.72 52.85 31.67
C THR A 84 6.11 51.46 31.57
N PRO A 85 6.71 50.47 30.88
CA PRO A 85 6.12 49.14 30.79
C PRO A 85 5.68 48.74 32.19
N ARG A 86 4.36 48.82 32.47
CA ARG A 86 3.80 48.28 33.68
C ARG A 86 3.94 46.81 33.39
N GLU A 87 5.12 46.27 33.70
CA GLU A 87 5.29 44.87 33.98
C GLU A 87 4.02 44.49 34.70
N ALA A 88 3.28 43.58 34.08
CA ALA A 88 2.00 43.11 34.58
C ALA A 88 2.26 42.44 35.93
N SER A 89 2.48 43.26 36.96
CA SER A 89 2.50 42.92 38.35
C SER A 89 1.05 42.94 38.78
N ASP A 90 0.32 41.94 38.31
CA ASP A 90 -0.93 41.51 38.92
C ASP A 90 -0.79 39.99 39.15
N GLY A 91 0.11 39.62 40.07
CA GLY A 91 0.30 38.25 40.58
C GLY A 91 1.54 37.50 40.08
N PRO A 92 1.91 36.38 40.74
CA PRO A 92 3.18 35.66 40.53
C PRO A 92 3.42 35.09 39.11
N LEU A 93 2.45 35.14 38.19
CA LEU A 93 2.59 34.72 36.79
C LEU A 93 1.69 35.57 35.86
N SER A 94 2.27 36.11 34.79
CA SER A 94 1.50 36.85 33.77
C SER A 94 0.60 35.91 32.95
N TRP A 95 -0.59 36.38 32.57
CA TRP A 95 -1.48 35.64 31.65
C TRP A 95 -0.83 35.30 30.30
N HIS A 96 0.11 36.14 29.85
CA HIS A 96 0.89 35.86 28.65
C HIS A 96 1.78 34.61 28.84
N SER A 97 2.46 34.50 29.98
CA SER A 97 3.25 33.33 30.34
C SER A 97 2.39 32.07 30.44
N ILE A 98 1.22 32.17 31.08
CA ILE A 98 0.25 31.08 31.22
C ILE A 98 -0.22 30.60 29.83
N ALA A 99 -0.68 31.52 28.97
CA ALA A 99 -1.16 31.19 27.63
C ALA A 99 -0.05 30.56 26.75
N LYS A 100 1.20 31.02 26.90
CA LYS A 100 2.34 30.44 26.19
C LYS A 100 2.56 28.97 26.59
N VAL A 101 2.51 28.66 27.89
CA VAL A 101 2.62 27.27 28.39
C VAL A 101 1.48 26.42 27.88
N PHE A 102 0.22 26.88 27.99
CA PHE A 102 -0.92 26.12 27.47
C PHE A 102 -0.79 25.85 25.97
N LYS A 103 -0.31 26.83 25.19
CA LYS A 103 -0.10 26.66 23.75
C LYS A 103 0.99 25.63 23.45
N SER A 104 2.12 25.65 24.17
CA SER A 104 3.18 24.65 23.97
C SER A 104 2.74 23.26 24.42
N GLU A 105 2.03 23.14 25.53
CA GLU A 105 1.51 21.88 26.05
C GLU A 105 0.44 21.30 25.10
N ALA A 106 -0.50 22.11 24.62
CA ALA A 106 -1.49 21.67 23.64
C ALA A 106 -0.82 21.19 22.34
N HIS A 107 0.21 21.91 21.87
CA HIS A 107 0.96 21.47 20.70
C HIS A 107 1.67 20.14 20.95
N ARG A 108 2.33 19.98 22.11
CA ARG A 108 3.00 18.73 22.49
C ARG A 108 2.02 17.56 22.54
N VAL A 109 0.86 17.74 23.16
CA VAL A 109 -0.19 16.70 23.25
C VAL A 109 -0.70 16.31 21.87
N LEU A 110 -0.89 17.27 20.97
CA LEU A 110 -1.32 16.98 19.60
C LEU A 110 -0.26 16.19 18.82
N THR A 111 1.01 16.58 18.93
CA THR A 111 2.12 15.85 18.30
C THR A 111 2.26 14.44 18.87
N ASP A 112 2.20 14.29 20.18
CA ASP A 112 2.29 12.99 20.86
C ASP A 112 1.13 12.07 20.47
N ARG A 113 -0.10 12.59 20.47
CA ARG A 113 -1.27 11.87 19.96
C ARG A 113 -1.06 11.40 18.53
N GLN A 114 -0.53 12.26 17.65
CA GLN A 114 -0.31 11.88 16.25
C GLN A 114 0.76 10.79 16.11
N SER A 115 1.81 10.84 16.92
CA SER A 115 2.80 9.77 17.02
C SER A 115 2.17 8.44 17.46
N LEU A 116 1.40 8.45 18.55
CA LEU A 116 0.70 7.27 19.08
C LEU A 116 -0.28 6.66 18.07
N VAL A 117 -1.03 7.49 17.35
CA VAL A 117 -1.95 7.03 16.29
C VAL A 117 -1.17 6.33 15.18
N THR A 118 -0.07 6.92 14.73
CA THR A 118 0.79 6.33 13.68
C THR A 118 1.34 4.98 14.14
N GLN A 119 1.88 4.92 15.35
CA GLN A 119 2.40 3.69 15.94
C GLN A 119 1.31 2.60 16.06
N THR A 120 0.10 2.97 16.47
CA THR A 120 -1.02 2.03 16.58
C THR A 120 -1.39 1.45 15.22
N GLN A 121 -1.41 2.28 14.17
CA GLN A 121 -1.69 1.83 12.80
C GLN A 121 -0.60 0.89 12.27
N GLU A 122 0.67 1.18 12.57
CA GLU A 122 1.79 0.32 12.22
C GLU A 122 1.66 -1.07 12.87
N PHE A 123 1.38 -1.13 14.18
CA PHE A 123 1.17 -2.39 14.88
C PHE A 123 -0.05 -3.16 14.36
N GLU A 124 -1.15 -2.47 14.06
CA GLU A 124 -2.34 -3.10 13.49
C GLU A 124 -2.03 -3.72 12.12
N SER A 125 -1.25 -3.01 11.29
CA SER A 125 -0.80 -3.52 9.99
C SER A 125 0.10 -4.75 10.13
N LEU A 126 1.00 -4.74 11.12
CA LEU A 126 1.89 -5.84 11.45
C LEU A 126 1.10 -7.07 11.93
N MET A 127 0.17 -6.89 12.86
CA MET A 127 -0.69 -7.98 13.35
C MET A 127 -1.48 -8.63 12.20
N LYS A 128 -2.09 -7.83 11.33
CA LYS A 128 -2.82 -8.35 10.16
C LYS A 128 -1.91 -9.12 9.22
N ALA A 129 -0.68 -8.64 8.99
CA ALA A 129 0.31 -9.34 8.18
C ALA A 129 0.71 -10.69 8.81
N MET A 130 0.95 -10.72 10.12
CA MET A 130 1.32 -11.94 10.85
C MET A 130 0.17 -12.95 10.92
N GLN A 131 -1.08 -12.51 11.12
CA GLN A 131 -2.25 -13.38 11.08
C GLN A 131 -2.40 -14.06 9.73
N ARG A 132 -2.28 -13.30 8.63
CA ARG A 132 -2.29 -13.87 7.28
C ARG A 132 -1.13 -14.83 7.06
N PHE A 133 0.06 -14.47 7.55
CA PHE A 133 1.24 -15.33 7.46
C PHE A 133 0.98 -16.68 8.13
N VAL A 134 0.52 -16.70 9.39
CA VAL A 134 0.21 -17.95 10.11
C VAL A 134 -0.88 -18.75 9.40
N MET A 135 -1.94 -18.10 8.89
CA MET A 135 -3.03 -18.81 8.18
C MET A 135 -2.57 -19.44 6.86
N LEU A 136 -1.63 -18.82 6.13
CA LEU A 136 -1.19 -19.27 4.81
C LEU A 136 0.00 -20.26 4.87
N ASN A 137 0.81 -20.23 5.94
CA ASN A 137 2.06 -20.99 6.03
C ASN A 137 1.92 -22.42 6.59
N ILE A 138 0.71 -22.92 6.78
CA ILE A 138 0.50 -24.27 7.34
C ILE A 138 0.92 -25.39 6.35
N PRO A 139 1.22 -25.10 5.06
CA PRO A 139 2.18 -25.96 4.35
C PRO A 139 3.21 -25.24 3.45
N ASN A 140 3.00 -23.98 3.05
CA ASN A 140 3.86 -23.28 2.09
C ASN A 140 4.58 -22.12 2.77
N ALA A 141 5.88 -22.28 3.03
CA ALA A 141 6.77 -21.34 3.71
C ALA A 141 6.99 -20.01 2.96
N THR A 142 5.91 -19.28 2.67
CA THR A 142 5.93 -18.02 1.93
C THR A 142 6.03 -16.86 2.91
N LEU A 143 7.15 -16.15 2.84
CA LEU A 143 7.46 -15.03 3.72
C LEU A 143 6.72 -13.74 3.36
N ALA A 144 6.35 -12.95 4.37
CA ALA A 144 5.69 -11.66 4.18
C ALA A 144 6.60 -10.62 3.50
N ALA A 145 6.01 -9.78 2.64
CA ALA A 145 6.72 -8.66 2.01
C ALA A 145 7.13 -7.58 3.02
N ASN A 146 6.35 -7.36 4.09
CA ASN A 146 6.70 -6.43 5.16
C ASN A 146 7.96 -6.92 5.91
N PRO A 147 9.01 -6.10 6.08
CA PRO A 147 10.29 -6.54 6.64
C PRO A 147 10.21 -6.98 8.11
N THR A 148 9.43 -6.29 8.93
CA THR A 148 9.23 -6.64 10.35
C THR A 148 8.45 -7.95 10.47
N ALA A 149 7.35 -8.08 9.71
CA ALA A 149 6.57 -9.31 9.66
C ALA A 149 7.39 -10.50 9.15
N ARG A 150 8.29 -10.25 8.20
CA ARG A 150 9.20 -11.26 7.66
C ARG A 150 10.15 -11.81 8.72
N ASN A 151 10.79 -10.93 9.50
CA ASN A 151 11.71 -11.34 10.55
C ASN A 151 11.01 -12.14 11.64
N LEU A 152 9.85 -11.66 12.09
CA LEU A 152 9.05 -12.35 13.09
C LEU A 152 8.51 -13.68 12.55
N GLY A 153 8.12 -13.74 11.27
CA GLY A 153 7.70 -14.97 10.60
C GLY A 153 8.81 -16.01 10.50
N LYS A 154 10.06 -15.59 10.25
CA LYS A 154 11.23 -16.48 10.28
C LYS A 154 11.49 -17.04 11.67
N GLU A 155 11.45 -16.20 12.69
CA GLU A 155 11.62 -16.64 14.08
C GLU A 155 10.55 -17.64 14.48
N TRP A 156 9.29 -17.33 14.18
CA TRP A 156 8.15 -18.22 14.44
C TRP A 156 8.28 -19.55 13.69
N LEU A 157 8.61 -19.55 12.40
CA LEU A 157 8.86 -20.78 11.64
C LEU A 157 9.99 -21.62 12.25
N THR A 158 11.06 -20.96 12.69
CA THR A 158 12.21 -21.64 13.30
C THR A 158 11.80 -22.30 14.61
N GLN A 159 11.05 -21.60 15.46
CA GLN A 159 10.51 -22.17 16.71
C GLN A 159 9.51 -23.30 16.43
N GLN A 160 8.64 -23.12 15.44
CA GLN A 160 7.66 -24.13 15.03
C GLN A 160 8.37 -25.39 14.54
N MET A 161 9.42 -25.26 13.72
CA MET A 161 10.24 -26.39 13.30
C MET A 161 10.98 -27.02 14.48
N TYR A 162 11.57 -26.23 15.38
CA TYR A 162 12.31 -26.77 16.53
C TYR A 162 11.42 -27.59 17.47
N HIS A 163 10.23 -27.08 17.80
CA HIS A 163 9.34 -27.73 18.76
C HIS A 163 8.47 -28.84 18.15
N ASN A 164 8.11 -28.72 16.87
CA ASN A 164 7.24 -29.70 16.20
C ASN A 164 7.99 -30.62 15.24
N MET A 165 9.33 -30.64 15.26
CA MET A 165 10.12 -31.43 14.30
C MET A 165 9.84 -32.93 14.36
N HIS A 166 9.50 -33.43 15.55
CA HIS A 166 9.45 -34.87 15.81
C HIS A 166 8.32 -35.57 15.05
N GLU A 167 7.16 -34.93 14.86
CA GLU A 167 6.03 -35.54 14.15
C GLU A 167 6.23 -35.59 12.63
N PRO A 168 6.59 -34.49 11.93
CA PRO A 168 6.84 -34.53 10.49
C PRO A 168 8.04 -35.40 10.12
N LEU A 169 9.11 -35.41 10.94
CA LEU A 169 10.25 -36.29 10.69
C LEU A 169 9.92 -37.76 10.87
N ALA A 170 8.96 -38.12 11.74
CA ALA A 170 8.47 -39.49 11.87
C ALA A 170 7.63 -39.95 10.66
N LEU A 171 7.08 -39.01 9.89
CA LEU A 171 6.35 -39.29 8.64
C LEU A 171 7.28 -39.40 7.43
N LEU A 172 8.56 -39.02 7.56
CA LEU A 172 9.52 -39.26 6.49
C LEU A 172 9.70 -40.78 6.32
N PRO A 173 9.57 -41.31 5.10
CA PRO A 173 9.79 -42.73 4.87
C PRO A 173 11.21 -43.08 5.33
N ALA A 174 11.31 -44.07 6.21
CA ALA A 174 12.60 -44.67 6.53
C ALA A 174 13.12 -45.31 5.24
N VAL A 175 14.09 -44.66 4.60
CA VAL A 175 14.71 -45.19 3.38
C VAL A 175 15.42 -46.49 3.76
N SER A 176 14.84 -47.62 3.39
CA SER A 176 15.55 -48.90 3.45
C SER A 176 16.44 -49.00 2.22
N CYS A 177 17.59 -49.68 2.36
CA CYS A 177 18.52 -49.87 1.24
C CYS A 177 17.93 -50.75 0.13
N ASP A 178 16.78 -51.39 0.36
CA ASP A 178 16.13 -52.33 -0.56
C ASP A 178 14.94 -51.70 -1.32
N ASP A 179 14.60 -50.44 -1.02
CA ASP A 179 13.49 -49.75 -1.68
C ASP A 179 13.93 -49.07 -2.98
N ASP A 180 13.11 -49.23 -4.01
CA ASP A 180 13.28 -48.53 -5.28
C ASP A 180 12.98 -47.04 -5.07
N PHE A 181 13.90 -46.16 -5.49
CA PHE A 181 13.71 -44.72 -5.39
C PHE A 181 14.13 -43.99 -6.66
N PHE A 182 13.50 -42.84 -6.88
CA PHE A 182 13.83 -41.92 -7.95
C PHE A 182 13.85 -40.50 -7.38
N ASP A 183 15.03 -39.89 -7.39
CA ASP A 183 15.32 -38.57 -6.87
C ASP A 183 15.80 -37.66 -8.01
N ILE A 184 15.29 -36.43 -8.05
CA ILE A 184 15.69 -35.41 -9.01
C ILE A 184 16.10 -34.17 -8.22
N ASP A 185 17.38 -33.86 -8.27
CA ASP A 185 17.93 -32.62 -7.74
C ASP A 185 18.13 -31.63 -8.88
N VAL A 186 17.64 -30.40 -8.72
CA VAL A 186 17.80 -29.32 -9.71
C VAL A 186 18.49 -28.16 -9.03
N GLN A 187 19.75 -27.94 -9.40
CA GLN A 187 20.57 -26.85 -8.89
C GLN A 187 20.58 -25.71 -9.90
N THR A 188 20.16 -24.53 -9.45
CA THR A 188 20.22 -23.29 -10.23
C THR A 188 21.41 -22.46 -9.77
N SER A 189 22.35 -22.17 -10.67
CA SER A 189 23.42 -21.20 -10.44
C SER A 189 22.84 -19.78 -10.53
N ASN A 190 23.25 -18.89 -9.62
CA ASN A 190 22.84 -17.48 -9.65
C ASN A 190 23.54 -16.68 -10.76
N ASP A 191 24.56 -17.22 -11.43
CA ASP A 191 25.45 -16.48 -12.33
C ASP A 191 25.15 -16.67 -13.83
N GLY A 192 23.92 -17.08 -14.15
CA GLY A 192 23.49 -17.27 -15.54
C GLY A 192 23.95 -18.59 -16.18
N ASP A 193 24.57 -19.48 -15.40
CA ASP A 193 24.85 -20.84 -15.86
C ASP A 193 23.56 -21.65 -16.05
N PRO A 194 23.55 -22.62 -16.98
CA PRO A 194 22.45 -23.55 -17.13
C PRO A 194 22.17 -24.30 -15.82
N PHE A 195 20.89 -24.59 -15.55
CA PHE A 195 20.52 -25.40 -14.40
C PHE A 195 21.14 -26.80 -14.52
N THR A 196 21.72 -27.30 -13.43
CA THR A 196 22.23 -28.67 -13.37
C THR A 196 21.13 -29.56 -12.80
N ARG A 197 20.69 -30.54 -13.58
CA ARG A 197 19.73 -31.55 -13.14
C ARG A 197 20.47 -32.86 -12.87
N THR A 198 20.46 -33.30 -11.61
CA THR A 198 20.99 -34.59 -11.19
C THR A 198 19.83 -35.54 -10.94
N GLU A 199 19.76 -36.63 -11.69
CA GLU A 199 18.82 -37.72 -11.41
C GLU A 199 19.56 -38.83 -10.68
N ARG A 200 18.99 -39.34 -9.59
CA ARG A 200 19.45 -40.55 -8.91
C ARG A 200 18.31 -41.55 -8.90
N ALA A 201 18.60 -42.76 -9.32
CA ALA A 201 17.60 -43.82 -9.34
C ALA A 201 18.20 -45.11 -8.80
N GLN A 202 17.43 -45.81 -7.98
CA GLN A 202 17.71 -47.16 -7.52
C GLN A 202 16.51 -48.04 -7.85
N PHE A 203 16.77 -49.19 -8.47
CA PHE A 203 15.73 -50.14 -8.85
C PHE A 203 16.22 -51.56 -8.62
N THR A 204 15.33 -52.39 -8.08
CA THR A 204 15.54 -53.82 -7.87
C THR A 204 14.99 -54.57 -9.07
N TRP A 205 15.88 -55.13 -9.88
CA TRP A 205 15.50 -55.87 -11.07
C TRP A 205 15.54 -57.38 -10.81
N PRO A 206 14.46 -58.13 -11.08
CA PRO A 206 14.49 -59.59 -11.00
C PRO A 206 15.29 -60.17 -12.18
N GLY A 207 16.33 -60.95 -11.90
CA GLY A 207 17.12 -61.65 -12.92
C GLY A 207 18.63 -61.72 -12.64
N MET A 208 19.40 -62.28 -13.58
CA MET A 208 20.87 -62.27 -13.48
C MET A 208 21.46 -60.93 -13.92
N VAL A 209 22.54 -60.50 -13.27
CA VAL A 209 23.31 -59.28 -13.58
C VAL A 209 23.66 -59.16 -15.08
N GLN A 210 23.85 -60.29 -15.77
CA GLN A 210 24.13 -60.31 -17.22
C GLN A 210 22.97 -59.75 -18.07
N MET A 211 21.72 -60.01 -17.70
CA MET A 211 20.55 -59.49 -18.40
C MET A 211 20.42 -57.98 -18.21
N PHE A 212 20.70 -57.50 -16.99
CA PHE A 212 20.74 -56.07 -16.69
C PHE A 212 21.83 -55.36 -17.49
N ARG A 213 23.05 -55.91 -17.51
CA ARG A 213 24.16 -55.38 -18.32
C ARG A 213 23.76 -55.24 -19.79
N HIS A 214 23.17 -56.29 -20.36
CA HIS A 214 22.71 -56.27 -21.76
C HIS A 214 21.67 -55.17 -22.00
N MET A 215 20.69 -55.00 -21.11
CA MET A 215 19.63 -53.99 -21.23
C MET A 215 20.18 -52.55 -21.14
N ILE A 216 21.11 -52.28 -20.23
CA ILE A 216 21.76 -50.97 -20.11
C ILE A 216 22.59 -50.67 -21.37
N GLU A 217 23.36 -51.64 -21.84
CA GLU A 217 24.21 -51.51 -23.03
C GLU A 217 23.38 -51.36 -24.33
N SER A 218 22.24 -52.07 -24.47
CA SER A 218 21.43 -52.04 -25.70
C SER A 218 20.41 -50.90 -25.76
N THR A 219 19.84 -50.51 -24.62
CA THR A 219 18.61 -49.71 -24.56
C THR A 219 18.83 -48.36 -23.89
N MET A 220 19.63 -48.31 -22.82
CA MET A 220 19.84 -47.08 -22.06
C MET A 220 20.83 -46.12 -22.76
N GLN A 221 21.83 -46.64 -23.48
CA GLN A 221 22.69 -45.80 -24.34
C GLN A 221 21.89 -45.01 -25.39
N ALA A 222 20.84 -45.59 -25.96
CA ALA A 222 19.99 -44.93 -26.95
C ALA A 222 19.04 -43.86 -26.36
N VAL A 223 18.67 -43.99 -25.08
CA VAL A 223 17.72 -43.10 -24.40
C VAL A 223 18.42 -41.97 -23.63
N THR A 224 19.58 -42.23 -23.03
CA THR A 224 20.30 -41.26 -22.18
C THR A 224 21.27 -40.38 -22.97
N PHE A 225 21.78 -40.84 -24.11
CA PHE A 225 22.68 -40.08 -24.99
C PHE A 225 22.01 -39.77 -26.33
N TYR A 226 20.89 -39.05 -26.30
CA TYR A 226 20.36 -38.42 -27.51
C TYR A 226 21.36 -37.34 -27.94
N ASN A 227 22.14 -37.62 -28.98
CA ASN A 227 23.10 -36.68 -29.54
C ASN A 227 22.33 -35.69 -30.44
N PRO A 228 22.16 -34.41 -30.07
CA PRO A 228 21.32 -33.49 -30.84
C PRO A 228 21.94 -33.08 -32.19
N LEU A 229 23.18 -33.50 -32.46
CA LEU A 229 23.97 -33.05 -33.59
C LEU A 229 23.75 -33.84 -34.89
N GLU A 230 23.01 -34.96 -34.88
CA GLU A 230 22.76 -35.75 -36.10
C GLU A 230 21.47 -35.38 -36.86
N VAL A 231 20.59 -34.55 -36.31
CA VAL A 231 19.32 -34.18 -36.99
C VAL A 231 19.47 -32.92 -37.88
N ALA A 232 20.67 -32.33 -37.96
CA ALA A 232 20.94 -31.12 -38.75
C ALA A 232 21.56 -31.41 -40.14
N SER A 233 21.51 -32.65 -40.63
CA SER A 233 21.92 -32.98 -42.00
C SER A 233 21.00 -34.01 -42.65
N ALA A 234 19.82 -33.53 -43.05
CA ALA A 234 19.01 -34.13 -44.10
C ALA A 234 18.23 -33.01 -44.82
#